data_AF-A0A1V2RM67-F1
#
_entry.id   AF-A0A1V2RM67-F1
#
_cell.length_a   1.000
_cell.length_b   1.000
_cell.length_c   1.000
_cell.angle_alpha   90.00
_cell.angle_beta   90.00
_cell.angle_gamma   90.00
#
_symmetry.space_group_name_H-M   'P 1'
#
loop_
_entity.id
_entity.type
_entity.pdbx_description
1 polymer ?
#
loop_
_entity_poly.entity_id
_entity_poly.type
_entity_poly.pdbx_seq_one_letter_code
_entity_poly.pdbx_strand_id
1 'polypeptide(L)'
;MASEPTGREPLLAPRVQEELLARWDEPHRHYHTTTHLRDVLERLTPLREYADDPAAVVLAAWFHDAVYDPRAADNEEQSARLAERLLAGDPRGGEVARLVRLTADHDPADGDANGAALCDADLGVLAGAPAAYAAYAAAVRQEYGFVADDAFRAGRADVLRRLLALPRLFRTPHGRAHWEATARFNLHTELDLLTT
;
A
#
# COMPACT_ATOMS: atom_id res chain seq x y z
N MET A 1 26.49 36.42 3.89
CA MET A 1 25.21 35.67 3.97
C MET A 1 25.35 34.44 3.11
N ALA A 2 25.66 33.29 3.72
CA ALA A 2 25.71 32.02 3.02
C ALA A 2 24.27 31.50 2.89
N SER A 3 23.85 31.24 1.65
CA SER A 3 22.55 30.67 1.34
C SER A 3 22.40 29.29 1.99
N GLU A 4 21.29 29.07 2.70
CA GLU A 4 20.91 27.73 3.15
C GLU A 4 20.62 26.83 1.94
N PRO A 5 21.12 25.58 1.90
CA PRO A 5 20.77 24.66 0.84
C PRO A 5 19.35 24.12 1.10
N THR A 6 18.33 24.77 0.53
CA THR A 6 16.92 24.38 0.66
C THR A 6 16.51 23.23 -0.28
N GLY A 7 17.43 22.33 -0.65
CA GLY A 7 17.15 21.22 -1.55
C GLY A 7 17.45 19.90 -0.87
N ARG A 8 16.45 19.25 -0.26
CA ARG A 8 16.56 17.81 0.01
C ARG A 8 16.75 17.12 -1.32
N GLU A 9 17.84 16.35 -1.47
CA GLU A 9 18.02 15.50 -2.64
C GLU A 9 16.80 14.58 -2.78
N PRO A 10 16.28 14.40 -4.01
CA PRO A 10 15.16 13.50 -4.24
C PRO A 10 15.56 12.09 -3.84
N LEU A 11 14.65 11.38 -3.16
CA LEU A 11 14.90 10.01 -2.69
C LEU A 11 15.11 9.02 -3.85
N LEU A 12 14.52 9.30 -5.01
CA LEU A 12 14.66 8.51 -6.23
C LEU A 12 15.47 9.29 -7.27
N ALA A 13 16.36 8.59 -7.96
CA ALA A 13 16.95 9.12 -9.19
C ALA A 13 15.83 9.35 -10.24
N PRO A 14 15.88 10.42 -11.05
CA PRO A 14 14.82 10.75 -12.00
C PRO A 14 14.42 9.59 -12.92
N ARG A 15 15.39 8.81 -13.43
CA ARG A 15 15.13 7.64 -14.28
C ARG A 15 14.34 6.54 -13.57
N VAL A 16 14.63 6.29 -12.28
CA VAL A 16 13.91 5.30 -11.48
C VAL A 16 12.48 5.77 -11.22
N GLN A 17 12.30 7.06 -10.93
CA GLN A 17 10.98 7.65 -10.76
C GLN A 17 10.14 7.55 -12.04
N GLU A 18 10.71 7.90 -13.21
CA GLU A 18 10.04 7.77 -14.51
C GLU A 18 9.66 6.31 -14.80
N GLU A 19 10.58 5.37 -14.53
CA GLU A 19 10.36 3.94 -14.72
C GLU A 19 9.22 3.39 -13.85
N LEU A 20 9.12 3.86 -12.59
CA LEU A 20 8.06 3.48 -11.68
C LEU A 20 6.73 4.11 -12.08
N LEU A 21 6.70 5.40 -12.42
CA LEU A 21 5.48 6.06 -12.89
C LEU A 21 4.90 5.37 -14.12
N ALA A 22 5.75 4.93 -15.06
CA ALA A 22 5.29 4.18 -16.23
C ALA A 22 4.62 2.85 -15.87
N ARG A 23 5.07 2.17 -14.81
CA ARG A 23 4.43 0.94 -14.30
C ARG A 23 3.10 1.21 -13.63
N TRP A 24 3.05 2.23 -12.77
CA TRP A 24 1.82 2.65 -12.10
C TRP A 24 0.75 3.17 -13.08
N ASP A 25 1.13 3.52 -14.31
CA ASP A 25 0.26 3.99 -15.39
C ASP A 25 -0.09 2.89 -16.41
N GLU A 26 0.24 1.62 -16.15
CA GLU A 26 -0.10 0.53 -17.07
C GLU A 26 -1.64 0.41 -17.23
N PRO A 27 -2.15 0.28 -18.46
CA PRO A 27 -3.56 0.48 -18.79
C PRO A 27 -4.51 -0.60 -18.25
N HIS A 28 -3.99 -1.73 -17.75
CA HIS A 28 -4.81 -2.80 -17.16
C HIS A 28 -5.14 -2.57 -15.68
N ARG A 29 -4.53 -1.57 -15.04
CA ARG A 29 -4.73 -1.24 -13.62
C ARG A 29 -5.98 -0.39 -13.46
N HIS A 30 -6.79 -0.70 -12.45
CA HIS A 30 -7.98 0.09 -12.14
C HIS A 30 -7.92 0.71 -10.74
N TYR A 31 -7.40 -0.03 -9.76
CA TYR A 31 -7.16 0.47 -8.42
C TYR A 31 -5.68 0.80 -8.20
N HIS A 32 -4.77 -0.13 -8.52
CA HIS A 32 -3.33 -0.02 -8.29
C HIS A 32 -2.65 0.90 -9.30
N THR A 33 -3.04 2.18 -9.29
CA THR A 33 -2.67 3.23 -10.25
C THR A 33 -1.80 4.32 -9.59
N THR A 34 -1.35 5.29 -10.37
CA THR A 34 -0.67 6.50 -9.83
C THR A 34 -1.50 7.27 -8.79
N THR A 35 -2.83 7.13 -8.80
CA THR A 35 -3.70 7.69 -7.76
C THR A 35 -3.52 6.96 -6.43
N HIS A 36 -3.50 5.62 -6.42
CA HIS A 36 -3.22 4.84 -5.21
C HIS A 36 -1.84 5.18 -4.65
N LEU A 37 -0.81 5.20 -5.50
CA LEU A 37 0.53 5.61 -5.08
C LEU A 37 0.54 6.99 -4.41
N ARG A 38 -0.13 7.99 -5.00
CA ARG A 38 -0.24 9.34 -4.42
C ARG A 38 -0.88 9.28 -3.04
N ASP A 39 -2.01 8.58 -2.93
CA ASP A 39 -2.75 8.48 -1.68
C ASP A 39 -1.91 7.82 -0.56
N VAL A 40 -1.16 6.76 -0.86
CA VAL A 40 -0.24 6.12 0.09
C VAL A 40 0.85 7.10 0.53
N LEU A 41 1.48 7.81 -0.41
CA LEU A 41 2.51 8.80 -0.10
C LEU A 41 1.97 9.96 0.74
N GLU A 42 0.74 10.40 0.51
CA GLU A 42 0.07 11.42 1.32
C GLU A 42 -0.20 10.92 2.74
N ARG A 43 -0.72 9.70 2.88
CA ARG A 43 -0.97 9.04 4.18
C ARG A 43 0.29 8.79 4.97
N LEU A 44 1.45 8.64 4.33
CA LEU A 44 2.72 8.55 5.03
C LEU A 44 3.12 9.85 5.74
N THR A 45 2.58 11.01 5.34
CA THR A 45 2.94 12.31 5.94
C THR A 45 2.72 12.37 7.45
N PRO A 46 1.52 12.07 7.99
CA PRO A 46 1.31 11.97 9.43
C PRO A 46 1.99 10.76 10.08
N LEU A 47 2.46 9.78 9.29
CA LEU A 47 3.11 8.58 9.82
C LEU A 47 4.63 8.68 9.94
N ARG A 48 5.24 9.73 9.38
CA ARG A 48 6.70 9.93 9.37
C ARG A 48 7.34 9.88 10.76
N GLU A 49 6.64 10.33 11.79
CA GLU A 49 7.15 10.33 13.17
C GLU A 49 7.13 8.94 13.83
N TYR A 50 6.41 7.97 13.26
CA TYR A 50 6.30 6.60 13.78
C TYR A 50 7.18 5.59 13.04
N ALA A 51 8.01 6.04 12.09
CA ALA A 51 8.93 5.19 11.34
C ALA A 51 10.38 5.46 11.76
N ASP A 52 11.18 4.40 11.87
CA ASP A 52 12.61 4.48 12.21
C ASP A 52 13.42 5.04 11.02
N ASP A 53 13.05 4.65 9.79
CA ASP A 53 13.59 5.20 8.54
C ASP A 53 12.45 5.64 7.61
N PRO A 54 11.94 6.88 7.77
CA PRO A 54 10.89 7.42 6.92
C PRO A 54 11.28 7.50 5.43
N ALA A 55 12.57 7.50 5.09
CA ALA A 55 13.02 7.52 3.71
C ALA A 55 12.91 6.14 3.07
N ALA A 56 13.29 5.08 3.79
CA ALA A 56 13.08 3.70 3.35
C ALA A 56 11.58 3.38 3.18
N VAL A 57 10.72 3.84 4.10
CA VAL A 57 9.27 3.65 3.99
C VAL A 57 8.68 4.36 2.76
N VAL A 58 9.09 5.61 2.49
CA VAL A 58 8.66 6.31 1.28
C VAL A 58 9.14 5.59 0.01
N LEU A 59 10.39 5.12 -0.02
CA LEU A 59 10.88 4.31 -1.14
C LEU A 59 10.04 3.03 -1.30
N ALA A 60 9.75 2.30 -0.22
CA ALA A 60 8.91 1.11 -0.29
C ALA A 60 7.50 1.39 -0.84
N ALA A 61 6.88 2.51 -0.47
CA ALA A 61 5.61 2.93 -1.04
C ALA A 61 5.66 3.12 -2.58
N TRP A 62 6.78 3.62 -3.12
CA TRP A 62 6.96 3.70 -4.57
C TRP A 62 7.04 2.34 -5.27
N PHE A 63 7.53 1.31 -4.56
CA PHE A 63 7.78 -0.01 -5.12
C PHE A 63 6.68 -1.04 -4.86
N HIS A 64 5.85 -0.90 -3.80
CA HIS A 64 5.03 -2.02 -3.28
C HIS A 64 4.19 -2.76 -4.34
N ASP A 65 3.45 -2.04 -5.20
CA ASP A 65 2.73 -2.62 -6.34
C ASP A 65 3.27 -2.17 -7.70
N ALA A 66 4.56 -1.82 -7.77
CA ALA A 66 5.20 -1.43 -9.02
C ALA A 66 5.15 -2.55 -10.06
N VAL A 67 5.15 -3.82 -9.65
CA VAL A 67 4.74 -4.95 -10.48
C VAL A 67 3.36 -5.40 -10.05
N TYR A 68 2.43 -5.50 -11.00
CA TYR A 68 1.05 -5.90 -10.69
C TYR A 68 0.38 -6.59 -11.88
N ASP A 69 0.05 -7.86 -11.68
CA ASP A 69 -0.92 -8.61 -12.48
C ASP A 69 -1.93 -9.26 -11.51
N PRO A 70 -3.23 -8.95 -11.60
CA PRO A 70 -4.23 -9.54 -10.70
C PRO A 70 -4.38 -11.06 -10.87
N ARG A 71 -3.75 -11.68 -11.89
CA ARG A 71 -3.68 -13.14 -12.09
C ARG A 71 -2.45 -13.78 -11.46
N ALA A 72 -1.46 -12.99 -11.06
CA ALA A 72 -0.24 -13.47 -10.43
C ALA A 72 -0.38 -13.51 -8.91
N ALA A 73 0.38 -14.40 -8.26
CA ALA A 73 0.39 -14.59 -6.81
C ALA A 73 1.68 -14.08 -6.15
N ASP A 74 2.60 -13.51 -6.92
CA ASP A 74 3.95 -13.13 -6.49
C ASP A 74 4.28 -11.67 -6.83
N ASN A 75 3.26 -10.81 -6.99
CA ASN A 75 3.43 -9.40 -7.34
C ASN A 75 4.38 -8.67 -6.36
N GLU A 76 4.18 -8.87 -5.06
CA GLU A 76 4.98 -8.24 -4.00
C GLU A 76 6.44 -8.72 -4.05
N GLU A 77 6.68 -10.01 -4.31
CA GLU A 77 8.03 -10.54 -4.49
C GLU A 77 8.69 -9.98 -5.75
N GLN A 78 7.95 -9.84 -6.86
CA GLN A 78 8.45 -9.24 -8.09
C GLN A 78 8.77 -7.75 -7.92
N SER A 79 7.91 -7.02 -7.21
CA SER A 79 8.12 -5.62 -6.81
C SER A 79 9.34 -5.46 -5.89
N ALA A 80 9.53 -6.35 -4.92
CA ALA A 80 10.69 -6.34 -4.04
C ALA A 80 12.00 -6.59 -4.81
N ARG A 81 12.01 -7.56 -5.73
CA ARG A 81 13.15 -7.80 -6.62
C ARG A 81 13.41 -6.62 -7.55
N LEU A 82 12.38 -5.90 -7.97
CA LEU A 82 12.55 -4.67 -8.74
C LEU A 82 13.26 -3.60 -7.88
N ALA A 83 12.85 -3.44 -6.62
CA ALA A 83 13.51 -2.53 -5.68
C ALA A 83 14.98 -2.89 -5.46
N GLU A 84 15.31 -4.16 -5.24
CA GLU A 84 16.69 -4.64 -5.08
C GLU A 84 17.57 -4.29 -6.29
N ARG A 85 17.01 -4.39 -7.50
CA ARG A 85 17.74 -4.04 -8.73
C ARG A 85 17.89 -2.53 -8.92
N LEU A 86 16.81 -1.76 -8.77
CA LEU A 86 16.82 -0.33 -9.06
C LEU A 86 17.47 0.50 -7.95
N LEU A 87 17.56 -0.03 -6.73
CA LEU A 87 18.26 0.57 -5.59
C LEU A 87 19.62 -0.10 -5.33
N ALA A 88 20.20 -0.78 -6.32
CA ALA A 88 21.51 -1.41 -6.17
C ALA A 88 22.57 -0.37 -5.75
N GLY A 89 23.19 -0.59 -4.59
CA GLY A 89 24.17 0.33 -4.00
C GLY A 89 23.58 1.38 -3.05
N ASP A 90 22.26 1.53 -2.97
CA ASP A 90 21.61 2.30 -1.91
C ASP A 90 21.57 1.46 -0.62
N PRO A 91 22.04 1.98 0.53
CA PRO A 91 22.04 1.24 1.80
C PRO A 91 20.64 0.83 2.28
N ARG A 92 19.58 1.50 1.79
CA ARG A 92 18.18 1.19 2.14
C ARG A 92 17.57 0.08 1.29
N GLY A 93 18.22 -0.33 0.20
CA GLY A 93 17.63 -1.27 -0.78
C GLY A 93 17.12 -2.57 -0.15
N GLY A 94 17.86 -3.13 0.82
CA GLY A 94 17.44 -4.33 1.54
C GLY A 94 16.20 -4.12 2.41
N GLU A 95 16.11 -2.98 3.11
CA GLU A 95 14.94 -2.64 3.93
C GLU A 95 13.72 -2.35 3.05
N VAL A 96 13.90 -1.60 1.96
CA VAL A 96 12.83 -1.33 0.99
C VAL A 96 12.25 -2.65 0.46
N ALA A 97 13.09 -3.59 0.05
CA ALA A 97 12.63 -4.88 -0.46
C ALA A 97 11.93 -5.73 0.62
N ARG A 98 12.38 -5.68 1.88
CA ARG A 98 11.70 -6.33 3.01
C ARG A 98 10.31 -5.74 3.24
N LEU A 99 10.21 -4.42 3.26
CA LEU A 99 8.96 -3.69 3.46
C LEU A 99 7.96 -3.96 2.32
N VAL A 100 8.43 -4.01 1.07
CA VAL A 100 7.58 -4.37 -0.08
C VAL A 100 7.04 -5.80 0.07
N ARG A 101 7.86 -6.78 0.48
CA ARG A 101 7.34 -8.14 0.73
C ARG A 101 6.29 -8.20 1.84
N LEU A 102 6.44 -7.33 2.84
CA LEU A 102 5.53 -7.28 3.98
C LEU A 102 4.10 -6.87 3.59
N THR A 103 3.90 -6.17 2.47
CA THR A 103 2.56 -5.78 1.99
C THR A 103 1.76 -6.95 1.42
N ALA A 104 2.32 -8.16 1.32
CA ALA A 104 1.55 -9.34 0.90
C ALA A 104 0.52 -9.75 1.97
N ASP A 105 0.87 -9.61 3.25
CA ASP A 105 0.03 -10.01 4.38
C ASP A 105 -0.42 -8.81 5.26
N HIS A 106 0.21 -7.65 5.09
CA HIS A 106 0.01 -6.43 5.89
C HIS A 106 0.10 -6.65 7.40
N ASP A 107 0.92 -7.62 7.84
CA ASP A 107 1.06 -8.02 9.24
C ASP A 107 2.49 -7.79 9.77
N PRO A 108 2.88 -6.54 10.04
CA PRO A 108 4.17 -6.23 10.66
C PRO A 108 4.27 -6.86 12.05
N ALA A 109 5.45 -7.39 12.37
CA ALA A 109 5.77 -7.87 13.71
C ALA A 109 5.70 -6.73 14.75
N ASP A 110 5.44 -7.06 16.00
CA ASP A 110 5.48 -6.09 17.09
C ASP A 110 6.87 -5.42 17.17
N GLY A 111 6.90 -4.09 17.09
CA GLY A 111 8.13 -3.30 17.06
C GLY A 111 8.69 -2.99 15.67
N ASP A 112 8.12 -3.52 14.59
CA ASP A 112 8.47 -3.14 13.22
C ASP A 112 7.84 -1.78 12.85
N ALA A 113 8.50 -0.69 13.27
CA ALA A 113 8.02 0.68 13.09
C ALA A 113 7.87 1.07 11.60
N ASN A 114 8.84 0.68 10.76
CA ASN A 114 8.79 0.93 9.32
C ASN A 114 7.67 0.15 8.64
N GLY A 115 7.53 -1.14 8.97
CA GLY A 115 6.46 -1.99 8.46
C GLY A 115 5.08 -1.48 8.88
N ALA A 116 4.93 -1.09 10.15
CA ALA A 116 3.71 -0.47 10.66
C ALA A 116 3.33 0.79 9.87
N ALA A 117 4.28 1.68 9.58
CA ALA A 117 4.00 2.89 8.81
C ALA A 117 3.60 2.61 7.36
N LEU A 118 4.27 1.67 6.68
CA LEU A 118 3.93 1.30 5.31
C LEU A 118 2.55 0.62 5.22
N CYS A 119 2.32 -0.42 6.03
CA CYS A 119 1.06 -1.16 6.01
C CYS A 119 -0.12 -0.27 6.39
N ASP A 120 0.03 0.63 7.37
CA ASP A 120 -1.02 1.57 7.73
C ASP A 120 -1.34 2.56 6.59
N ALA A 121 -0.32 3.07 5.89
CA ALA A 121 -0.54 3.98 4.78
C ALA A 121 -1.24 3.30 3.59
N ASP A 122 -0.86 2.07 3.28
CA ASP A 122 -1.45 1.28 2.20
C ASP A 122 -2.90 0.91 2.51
N LEU A 123 -3.17 0.37 3.70
CA LEU A 123 -4.52 0.04 4.17
C LEU A 123 -5.38 1.27 4.49
N GLY A 124 -4.82 2.48 4.49
CA GLY A 124 -5.55 3.70 4.85
C GLY A 124 -6.72 4.03 3.92
N VAL A 125 -6.75 3.47 2.70
CA VAL A 125 -7.92 3.54 1.80
C VAL A 125 -9.19 3.00 2.47
N LEU A 126 -9.05 2.01 3.35
CA LEU A 126 -10.16 1.35 4.02
C LEU A 126 -10.91 2.33 4.94
N ALA A 127 -10.22 3.34 5.46
CA ALA A 127 -10.80 4.40 6.28
C ALA A 127 -11.37 5.59 5.48
N GLY A 128 -11.51 5.45 4.16
CA GLY A 128 -12.15 6.46 3.32
C GLY A 128 -13.61 6.70 3.67
N ALA A 129 -14.13 7.88 3.31
CA ALA A 129 -15.57 8.15 3.37
C ALA A 129 -16.34 7.10 2.53
N PRO A 130 -17.62 6.79 2.83
CA PRO A 130 -18.35 5.69 2.19
C PRO A 130 -18.32 5.70 0.65
N ALA A 131 -18.42 6.88 0.03
CA ALA A 131 -18.33 7.01 -1.43
C ALA A 131 -16.93 6.69 -1.98
N ALA A 132 -15.87 7.10 -1.28
CA ALA A 132 -14.49 6.78 -1.66
C ALA A 132 -14.20 5.28 -1.49
N TYR A 133 -14.68 4.68 -0.39
CA TYR A 133 -14.57 3.24 -0.17
C TYR A 133 -15.31 2.43 -1.25
N ALA A 134 -16.52 2.84 -1.62
CA ALA A 134 -17.28 2.19 -2.69
C ALA A 134 -16.56 2.28 -4.05
N ALA A 135 -15.93 3.42 -4.35
CA ALA A 135 -15.11 3.58 -5.56
C ALA A 135 -13.88 2.67 -5.54
N TYR A 136 -13.19 2.57 -4.39
CA TYR A 136 -12.10 1.62 -4.16
C TYR A 136 -12.55 0.18 -4.43
N ALA A 137 -13.62 -0.29 -3.77
CA ALA A 137 -14.11 -1.65 -3.93
C ALA A 137 -14.54 -1.96 -5.38
N ALA A 138 -15.16 -0.99 -6.06
CA ALA A 138 -15.52 -1.12 -7.47
C ALA A 138 -14.30 -1.21 -8.39
N ALA A 139 -13.25 -0.42 -8.13
CA ALA A 139 -11.99 -0.48 -8.88
C ALA A 139 -11.29 -1.83 -8.70
N VAL A 140 -11.23 -2.35 -7.47
CA VAL A 140 -10.74 -3.71 -7.20
C VAL A 140 -11.57 -4.75 -7.95
N ARG A 141 -12.91 -4.65 -7.95
CA ARG A 141 -13.77 -5.56 -8.73
C ARG A 141 -13.42 -5.55 -10.22
N GLN A 142 -13.07 -4.39 -10.79
CA GLN A 142 -12.66 -4.28 -12.19
C GLN A 142 -11.34 -5.01 -12.48
N GLU A 143 -10.35 -4.94 -11.59
CA GLU A 143 -9.06 -5.66 -11.75
C GLU A 143 -9.28 -7.17 -11.80
N TYR A 144 -10.23 -7.68 -11.02
CA TYR A 144 -10.62 -9.08 -11.01
C TYR A 144 -11.77 -9.38 -11.97
N GLY A 145 -12.03 -8.57 -12.99
CA GLY A 145 -13.13 -8.74 -13.95
C GLY A 145 -13.13 -10.10 -14.68
N PHE A 146 -11.99 -10.79 -14.71
CA PHE A 146 -11.83 -12.14 -15.26
C PHE A 146 -12.30 -13.25 -14.30
N VAL A 147 -12.54 -12.95 -13.02
CA VAL A 147 -13.06 -13.88 -12.01
C VAL A 147 -14.58 -13.83 -12.03
N ALA A 148 -15.22 -15.01 -12.05
CA ALA A 148 -16.67 -15.15 -11.96
C ALA A 148 -17.22 -14.52 -10.67
N ASP A 149 -18.41 -13.94 -10.72
CA ASP A 149 -18.96 -13.13 -9.62
C ASP A 149 -19.00 -13.88 -8.28
N ASP A 150 -19.49 -15.12 -8.26
CA ASP A 150 -19.55 -15.92 -7.02
C ASP A 150 -18.17 -16.20 -6.42
N ALA A 151 -17.19 -16.49 -7.29
CA ALA A 151 -15.81 -16.74 -6.87
C ALA A 151 -15.14 -15.45 -6.37
N PHE A 152 -15.39 -14.31 -7.02
CA PHE A 152 -14.91 -13.01 -6.55
C PHE A 152 -15.52 -12.64 -5.20
N ARG A 153 -16.85 -12.80 -5.03
CA ARG A 153 -17.53 -12.51 -3.77
C ARG A 153 -16.96 -13.36 -2.63
N ALA A 154 -16.78 -14.66 -2.85
CA ALA A 154 -16.18 -15.55 -1.86
C ALA A 154 -14.74 -15.15 -1.50
N GLY A 155 -13.88 -14.96 -2.50
CA GLY A 155 -12.48 -14.59 -2.28
C GLY A 155 -12.32 -13.22 -1.63
N ARG A 156 -13.12 -12.23 -2.05
CA ARG A 156 -13.14 -10.89 -1.44
C ARG A 156 -13.61 -10.98 0.02
N ALA A 157 -14.69 -11.70 0.30
CA ALA A 157 -15.15 -11.91 1.67
C ALA A 157 -14.06 -12.55 2.55
N ASP A 158 -13.27 -13.49 2.03
CA ASP A 158 -12.17 -14.10 2.78
C ASP A 158 -11.01 -13.13 3.05
N VAL A 159 -10.69 -12.22 2.12
CA VAL A 159 -9.76 -11.11 2.37
C VAL A 159 -10.29 -10.21 3.50
N LEU A 160 -11.56 -9.78 3.42
CA LEU A 160 -12.16 -8.92 4.44
C LEU A 160 -12.18 -9.58 5.83
N ARG A 161 -12.51 -10.88 5.91
CA ARG A 161 -12.49 -11.65 7.16
C ARG A 161 -11.08 -11.73 7.75
N ARG A 162 -10.04 -11.94 6.93
CA ARG A 162 -8.65 -11.96 7.40
C ARG A 162 -8.23 -10.61 7.99
N LEU A 163 -8.54 -9.51 7.30
CA LEU A 163 -8.27 -8.16 7.79
C LEU A 163 -9.03 -7.86 9.10
N LEU A 164 -10.31 -8.25 9.18
CA LEU A 164 -11.14 -8.05 10.38
C LEU A 164 -10.68 -8.90 11.58
N ALA A 165 -10.08 -10.06 11.32
CA ALA A 165 -9.54 -10.97 12.33
C ALA A 165 -8.23 -10.46 12.96
N LEU A 166 -7.54 -9.50 12.32
CA LEU A 166 -6.39 -8.85 12.93
C LEU A 166 -6.81 -8.14 14.23
N PRO A 167 -6.07 -8.30 15.35
CA PRO A 167 -6.39 -7.61 16.60
C PRO A 167 -6.41 -6.09 16.45
N ARG A 168 -5.60 -5.57 15.52
CA ARG A 168 -5.56 -4.16 15.10
C ARG A 168 -5.29 -4.13 13.60
N LEU A 169 -6.13 -3.41 12.85
CA LEU A 169 -5.92 -3.21 11.43
C LEU A 169 -4.78 -2.22 11.20
N PHE A 170 -4.70 -1.19 12.04
CA PHE A 170 -3.64 -0.18 12.03
C PHE A 170 -2.71 -0.31 13.25
N ARG A 171 -1.41 -0.21 12.98
CA ARG A 171 -0.31 -0.51 13.90
C ARG A 171 0.35 0.74 14.46
N THR A 172 0.25 1.88 13.79
CA THR A 172 0.70 3.17 14.30
C THR A 172 -0.32 3.77 15.28
N PRO A 173 0.11 4.63 16.23
CA PRO A 173 -0.82 5.40 17.07
C PRO A 173 -1.81 6.24 16.25
N HIS A 174 -1.35 6.87 15.16
CA HIS A 174 -2.20 7.70 14.30
C HIS A 174 -3.27 6.88 13.58
N GLY A 175 -2.88 5.78 12.90
CA GLY A 175 -3.84 4.94 12.20
C GLY A 175 -4.90 4.35 13.14
N ARG A 176 -4.52 3.95 14.35
CA ARG A 176 -5.48 3.51 15.38
C ARG A 176 -6.49 4.58 15.77
N ALA A 177 -6.00 5.80 16.01
CA ALA A 177 -6.83 6.90 16.50
C ALA A 177 -7.76 7.46 15.42
N HIS A 178 -7.31 7.49 14.16
CA HIS A 178 -7.98 8.22 13.10
C HIS A 178 -8.63 7.34 12.03
N TRP A 179 -8.19 6.09 11.85
CA TRP A 179 -8.58 5.26 10.70
C TRP A 179 -9.30 3.96 11.08
N GLU A 180 -8.92 3.31 12.19
CA GLU A 180 -9.40 1.97 12.58
C GLU A 180 -10.94 1.85 12.61
N ALA A 181 -11.63 2.79 13.28
CA ALA A 181 -13.07 2.70 13.44
C ALA A 181 -13.81 2.80 12.10
N THR A 182 -13.42 3.75 11.25
CA THR A 182 -14.00 3.94 9.91
C THR A 182 -13.71 2.76 9.01
N ALA A 183 -12.47 2.25 9.02
CA ALA A 183 -12.09 1.09 8.23
C ALA A 183 -12.89 -0.14 8.63
N ARG A 184 -12.99 -0.45 9.92
CA ARG A 184 -13.79 -1.60 10.38
C ARG A 184 -15.25 -1.45 10.00
N PHE A 185 -15.84 -0.26 10.10
CA PHE A 185 -17.21 -0.02 9.67
C PHE A 185 -17.40 -0.33 8.17
N ASN A 186 -16.50 0.17 7.32
CA ASN A 186 -16.54 -0.06 5.88
C ASN A 186 -16.35 -1.54 5.52
N LEU A 187 -15.38 -2.22 6.16
CA LEU A 187 -15.11 -3.65 5.93
C LEU A 187 -16.31 -4.54 6.29
N HIS A 188 -16.97 -4.28 7.44
CA HIS A 188 -18.18 -5.02 7.81
C HIS A 188 -19.31 -4.75 6.82
N THR A 189 -19.50 -3.48 6.42
CA THR A 189 -20.54 -3.10 5.45
C THR A 189 -20.34 -3.83 4.11
N GLU A 190 -19.10 -3.87 3.59
CA GLU A 190 -18.81 -4.62 2.36
C GLU A 190 -19.02 -6.12 2.55
N LEU A 191 -18.57 -6.69 3.68
CA LEU A 191 -18.73 -8.11 3.97
C LEU A 191 -20.21 -8.53 4.02
N ASP A 192 -21.08 -7.73 4.62
CA ASP A 192 -22.53 -7.98 4.66
C ASP A 192 -23.13 -7.97 3.24
N LEU A 193 -22.72 -7.01 2.40
CA LEU A 193 -23.16 -6.91 1.00
C LEU A 193 -22.67 -8.07 0.12
N LEU A 194 -21.53 -8.68 0.45
CA LEU A 194 -20.96 -9.82 -0.27
C LEU A 194 -21.54 -11.17 0.15
N THR A 195 -22.13 -11.24 1.35
CA THR A 195 -22.63 -12.49 1.94
C THR A 195 -24.15 -12.59 2.02
N THR A 196 -24.85 -11.51 1.67
CA THR A 196 -26.29 -11.51 1.35
C THR A 196 -26.52 -12.03 -0.06
#